data_AF-A0A1G0HBX5-F1
#
_entry.id   AF-A0A1G0HBX5-F1
#
_cell.length_a   1.000
_cell.length_b   1.000
_cell.length_c   1.000
_cell.angle_alpha   90.00
_cell.angle_beta   90.00
_cell.angle_gamma   90.00
#
_symmetry.space_group_name_H-M   'P 1'
#
loop_
_entity.id
_entity.type
_entity.pdbx_description
1 polymer ?
#
loop_
_entity_poly.entity_id
_entity_poly.type
_entity_poly.pdbx_seq_one_letter_code
_entity_poly.pdbx_strand_id
1 'polypeptide(L)'
;MAAGKLNALLEREVSRDLFDSHQLLTKWPLDAEKIRLAFTVYTAMRKQSWQQIKVDNVKFSVKDIRDKLVPVLKESELPDTLFPAIQSWAIRLVDECKDMLRIVLPFRKNEIEFLEQVQRYGEIQPELISDDRNFCERVRRHPLLHWRKQQRSK
;
A
#
# COMPACT_ATOMS: atom_id res chain seq x y z
N MET A 1 -0.86 9.90 -3.37
CA MET A 1 0.01 9.19 -4.34
C MET A 1 0.73 8.01 -3.69
N ALA A 2 1.44 8.20 -2.57
CA ALA A 2 2.15 7.11 -1.85
C ALA A 2 1.26 5.92 -1.44
N ALA A 3 0.21 6.20 -0.65
CA ALA A 3 -0.67 5.16 -0.15
C ALA A 3 -1.48 4.44 -1.24
N GLY A 4 -1.80 5.15 -2.34
CA GLY A 4 -2.44 4.54 -3.50
C GLY A 4 -1.53 3.53 -4.21
N LYS A 5 -0.22 3.81 -4.30
CA LYS A 5 0.77 2.88 -4.83
C LYS A 5 0.97 1.66 -3.91
N LEU A 6 1.05 1.88 -2.60
CA LEU A 6 1.08 0.79 -1.61
C LEU A 6 -0.19 -0.08 -1.67
N ASN A 7 -1.35 0.53 -1.88
CA ASN A 7 -2.59 -0.20 -2.02
C ASN A 7 -2.63 -1.02 -3.33
N ALA A 8 -2.15 -0.45 -4.44
CA ALA A 8 -2.03 -1.15 -5.73
C ALA A 8 -1.06 -2.33 -5.64
N LEU A 9 0.07 -2.14 -4.94
CA LEU A 9 1.06 -3.19 -4.65
C LEU A 9 0.40 -4.41 -4.00
N LEU A 10 -0.47 -4.18 -3.01
CA LEU A 10 -1.18 -5.24 -2.27
C LEU A 10 -2.40 -5.80 -3.01
N GLU A 11 -2.85 -5.17 -4.09
CA GLU A 11 -3.93 -5.66 -4.96
C GLU A 11 -3.44 -6.55 -6.09
N ARG A 12 -2.28 -6.23 -6.66
CA ARG A 12 -1.85 -6.81 -7.93
C ARG A 12 -0.52 -7.56 -7.87
N GLU A 13 0.21 -7.47 -6.75
CA GLU A 13 1.49 -8.16 -6.53
C GLU A 13 2.50 -7.98 -7.69
N VAL A 14 2.49 -6.83 -8.37
CA VAL A 14 3.32 -6.60 -9.57
C VAL A 14 4.65 -5.97 -9.20
N SER A 15 5.75 -6.51 -9.73
CA SER A 15 7.12 -6.00 -9.54
C SER A 15 7.30 -4.53 -9.92
N ARG A 16 6.46 -3.98 -10.81
CA ARG A 16 6.45 -2.54 -11.14
C ARG A 16 5.90 -1.70 -10.01
N ASP A 17 4.76 -2.06 -9.42
CA ASP A 17 4.18 -1.34 -8.28
C ASP A 17 5.12 -1.39 -7.06
N LEU A 18 5.90 -2.47 -6.93
CA LEU A 18 6.96 -2.62 -5.93
C LEU A 18 8.04 -1.56 -6.10
N PHE A 19 8.64 -1.48 -7.29
CA PHE A 19 9.66 -0.50 -7.61
C PHE A 19 9.14 0.93 -7.48
N ASP A 20 7.93 1.19 -7.96
CA ASP A 20 7.27 2.49 -7.89
C ASP A 20 6.97 2.95 -6.47
N SER A 21 6.64 2.01 -5.58
CA SER A 21 6.42 2.28 -4.16
C SER A 21 7.76 2.52 -3.45
N HIS A 22 8.76 1.69 -3.73
CA HIS A 22 10.12 1.84 -3.19
C HIS A 22 10.70 3.21 -3.54
N GLN A 23 10.73 3.59 -4.83
CA GLN A 23 11.26 4.88 -5.27
C GLN A 23 10.57 6.07 -4.61
N LEU A 24 9.24 6.00 -4.45
CA LEU A 24 8.48 7.09 -3.88
C LEU A 24 8.70 7.22 -2.36
N LEU A 25 8.88 6.11 -1.66
CA LEU A 25 9.00 6.07 -0.20
C LEU A 25 10.44 6.26 0.29
N THR A 26 11.46 5.97 -0.54
CA THR A 26 12.87 6.19 -0.18
C THR A 26 13.42 7.53 -0.63
N LYS A 27 12.88 8.14 -1.70
CA LYS A 27 13.38 9.43 -2.22
C LYS A 27 12.74 10.67 -1.57
N TRP A 28 11.64 10.51 -0.85
CA TRP A 28 10.90 11.64 -0.26
C TRP A 28 10.80 11.49 1.25
N PRO A 29 11.07 12.55 2.03
CA PRO A 29 10.85 12.54 3.47
C PRO A 29 9.34 12.54 3.73
N LEU A 30 8.77 11.35 3.84
CA LEU A 30 7.34 11.17 4.08
C LEU A 30 7.09 10.89 5.56
N ASP A 31 6.09 11.59 6.09
CA ASP A 31 5.61 11.41 7.45
C ASP A 31 4.92 10.04 7.59
N ALA A 32 5.48 9.19 8.44
CA ALA A 32 5.05 7.82 8.66
C ALA A 32 3.57 7.73 9.10
N GLU A 33 3.12 8.65 9.97
CA GLU A 33 1.73 8.67 10.43
C GLU A 33 0.79 9.06 9.30
N LYS A 34 1.16 10.03 8.46
CA LYS A 34 0.35 10.40 7.29
C LYS A 34 0.28 9.28 6.26
N ILE A 35 1.37 8.54 6.05
CA ILE A 35 1.37 7.36 5.16
C ILE A 35 0.42 6.30 5.73
N ARG A 36 0.51 6.02 7.02
CA ARG A 36 -0.34 5.04 7.71
C ARG A 36 -1.82 5.40 7.64
N LEU A 37 -2.19 6.66 7.94
CA LEU A 37 -3.56 7.15 7.78
C LEU A 37 -4.09 6.96 6.36
N ALA A 38 -3.31 7.42 5.38
CA ALA A 38 -3.70 7.30 3.98
C ALA A 38 -3.83 5.82 3.58
N PHE A 39 -2.90 4.97 4.00
CA PHE A 39 -2.92 3.53 3.72
C PHE A 39 -4.16 2.84 4.31
N THR A 40 -4.52 3.15 5.56
CA THR A 40 -5.75 2.65 6.21
C THR A 40 -7.00 3.09 5.44
N VAL A 41 -7.08 4.37 5.03
CA VAL A 41 -8.21 4.89 4.25
C VAL A 41 -8.33 4.20 2.88
N TYR A 42 -7.23 4.02 2.15
CA TYR A 42 -7.24 3.28 0.88
C TYR A 42 -7.59 1.80 1.07
N THR A 43 -7.11 1.17 2.15
CA THR A 43 -7.45 -0.21 2.49
C THR A 43 -8.96 -0.37 2.71
N ALA A 44 -9.60 0.58 3.38
CA ALA A 44 -11.05 0.61 3.58
C ALA A 44 -11.85 0.62 2.26
N MET A 45 -11.29 1.20 1.18
CA MET A 45 -11.92 1.26 -0.14
C MET A 45 -11.83 -0.05 -0.92
N ARG A 46 -10.80 -0.87 -0.68
CA ARG A 46 -10.55 -2.14 -1.40
C ARG A 46 -11.73 -3.07 -1.32
N LYS A 47 -11.95 -3.93 -2.34
CA LYS A 47 -13.00 -4.98 -2.33
C LYS A 47 -12.70 -6.12 -1.36
N GLN A 48 -11.44 -6.52 -1.30
CA GLN A 48 -10.94 -7.61 -0.48
C GLN A 48 -10.91 -7.24 1.00
N SER A 49 -11.07 -8.25 1.85
CA SER A 49 -11.07 -8.08 3.30
C SER A 49 -9.68 -7.66 3.79
N TRP A 50 -9.63 -6.67 4.68
CA TRP A 50 -8.37 -6.15 5.23
C TRP A 50 -7.58 -7.22 6.00
N GLN A 51 -8.27 -8.24 6.55
CA GLN A 51 -7.65 -9.37 7.26
C GLN A 51 -6.70 -10.20 6.38
N GLN A 52 -6.85 -10.12 5.05
CA GLN A 52 -5.97 -10.77 4.09
C GLN A 52 -4.68 -9.96 3.83
N ILE A 53 -4.56 -8.75 4.35
CA ILE A 53 -3.37 -7.91 4.17
C ILE A 53 -2.36 -8.23 5.26
N LYS A 54 -1.26 -8.86 4.87
CA LYS A 54 -0.11 -9.15 5.75
C LYS A 54 1.17 -8.90 4.99
N VAL A 55 2.22 -8.46 5.68
CA VAL A 55 3.56 -8.29 5.08
C VAL A 55 4.03 -9.60 4.43
N ASP A 56 3.74 -10.75 5.07
CA ASP A 56 4.13 -12.08 4.57
C ASP A 56 3.34 -12.53 3.34
N ASN A 57 2.17 -11.95 3.08
CA ASN A 57 1.39 -12.27 1.88
C ASN A 57 1.99 -11.64 0.63
N VAL A 58 2.93 -10.71 0.79
CA VAL A 58 3.62 -10.07 -0.31
C VAL A 58 4.65 -11.04 -0.90
N LYS A 59 4.20 -11.82 -1.89
CA LYS A 59 5.01 -12.82 -2.60
C LYS A 59 5.69 -12.20 -3.81
N PHE A 60 6.97 -11.88 -3.68
CA PHE A 60 7.77 -11.46 -4.84
C PHE A 60 8.72 -12.56 -5.27
N SER A 61 8.72 -12.85 -6.57
CA SER A 61 9.68 -13.73 -7.20
C SER A 61 10.83 -12.90 -7.78
N VAL A 62 12.06 -13.21 -7.36
CA VAL A 62 13.28 -12.64 -7.96
C VAL A 62 13.28 -12.84 -9.49
N LYS A 63 12.76 -13.98 -9.95
CA LYS A 63 12.60 -14.26 -11.37
C LYS A 63 11.62 -13.31 -12.06
N ASP A 64 10.48 -13.00 -11.42
CA ASP A 64 9.52 -12.04 -12.00
C ASP A 64 10.09 -10.62 -12.03
N ILE A 65 10.84 -10.21 -11.01
CA ILE A 65 11.55 -8.92 -11.00
C ILE A 65 12.55 -8.87 -12.16
N ARG A 66 13.39 -9.90 -12.31
CA ARG A 66 14.35 -9.98 -13.42
C ARG A 66 13.68 -9.99 -14.79
N ASP A 67 12.65 -10.80 -14.98
CA ASP A 67 12.09 -11.05 -16.31
C ASP A 67 11.07 -9.98 -16.74
N LYS A 68 10.43 -9.29 -15.79
CA LYS A 68 9.34 -8.33 -16.09
C LYS A 68 9.66 -6.89 -15.72
N LEU A 69 10.48 -6.65 -14.70
CA LEU A 69 10.83 -5.29 -14.26
C LEU A 69 12.12 -4.80 -14.93
N VAL A 70 13.20 -5.56 -14.87
CA VAL A 70 14.51 -5.14 -15.41
C VAL A 70 14.43 -4.69 -16.87
N PRO A 71 13.74 -5.38 -17.80
CA PRO A 71 13.71 -4.96 -19.21
C PRO A 71 13.00 -3.63 -19.49
N VAL A 72 12.22 -3.12 -18.52
CA VAL A 72 11.43 -1.87 -18.67
C VAL A 72 11.98 -0.72 -17.84
N LEU A 73 13.10 -0.90 -17.15
CA LEU A 73 13.79 0.15 -16.40
C LEU A 73 14.70 0.96 -17.31
N LYS A 74 14.93 2.23 -16.95
CA LYS A 74 15.91 3.08 -17.61
C LYS A 74 17.31 2.64 -17.23
N GLU A 75 18.28 2.85 -18.11
CA GLU A 75 19.70 2.48 -17.89
C GLU A 75 20.28 3.09 -16.61
N SER A 76 19.85 4.30 -16.23
CA SER A 76 20.22 4.96 -14.97
C SER A 76 19.65 4.31 -13.70
N GLU A 77 18.68 3.41 -13.83
CA GLU A 77 17.99 2.72 -12.74
C GLU A 77 18.31 1.22 -12.72
N LEU A 78 19.05 0.73 -13.72
CA LEU A 78 19.48 -0.66 -13.79
C LEU A 78 20.62 -0.92 -12.81
N PRO A 79 20.56 -2.03 -12.05
CA PRO A 79 21.76 -2.54 -11.38
C PRO A 79 22.76 -3.02 -12.44
N ASP A 80 23.99 -3.33 -12.00
CA ASP A 80 24.95 -4.03 -12.85
C ASP A 80 24.29 -5.27 -13.49
N THR A 81 24.48 -5.42 -14.80
CA THR A 81 23.75 -6.38 -15.64
C THR A 81 24.21 -7.82 -15.42
N LEU A 82 25.30 -8.00 -14.66
CA LEU A 82 25.75 -9.31 -14.20
C LEU A 82 24.67 -9.99 -13.35
N PHE A 83 24.37 -11.25 -13.68
CA PHE A 83 23.31 -12.03 -13.04
C PHE A 83 23.34 -12.02 -11.49
N PRO A 84 24.51 -12.19 -10.82
CA PRO A 84 24.57 -12.15 -9.36
C PRO A 84 24.20 -10.77 -8.76
N ALA A 85 24.49 -9.69 -9.49
CA ALA A 85 24.17 -8.32 -9.08
C ALA A 85 22.66 -8.05 -9.18
N ILE A 86 22.02 -8.47 -10.28
CA ILE A 86 20.55 -8.35 -10.44
C ILE A 86 19.81 -9.14 -9.35
N GLN A 87 20.27 -10.35 -9.04
CA GLN A 87 19.66 -11.16 -7.98
C GLN A 87 19.78 -10.49 -6.61
N SER A 88 20.97 -10.00 -6.26
CA SER A 88 21.21 -9.31 -4.98
C SER A 88 20.40 -8.01 -4.88
N TRP A 89 20.27 -7.28 -5.99
CA TRP A 89 19.46 -6.08 -6.09
C TRP A 89 17.96 -6.39 -5.90
N ALA A 90 17.45 -7.43 -6.55
CA ALA A 90 16.05 -7.85 -6.42
C ALA A 90 15.71 -8.28 -4.99
N ILE A 91 16.61 -9.01 -4.31
CA ILE A 91 16.43 -9.38 -2.90
C ILE A 91 16.35 -8.14 -2.03
N ARG A 92 17.28 -7.20 -2.20
CA ARG A 92 17.30 -5.93 -1.46
C ARG A 92 16.01 -5.14 -1.65
N LEU A 93 15.55 -5.01 -2.90
CA LEU A 93 14.32 -4.28 -3.22
C LEU A 93 13.09 -4.89 -2.50
N VAL A 94 13.05 -6.22 -2.39
CA VAL A 94 11.99 -6.93 -1.67
C VAL A 94 12.07 -6.67 -0.17
N ASP A 95 13.26 -6.74 0.41
CA ASP A 95 13.47 -6.51 1.83
C ASP A 95 13.15 -5.06 2.23
N GLU A 96 13.64 -4.08 1.46
CA GLU A 96 13.33 -2.67 1.64
C GLU A 96 11.81 -2.43 1.56
N CYS A 97 11.10 -3.11 0.66
CA CYS A 97 9.65 -3.00 0.60
C CYS A 97 8.95 -3.60 1.81
N LYS A 98 9.42 -4.74 2.33
CA LYS A 98 8.87 -5.32 3.57
C LYS A 98 9.08 -4.37 4.74
N ASP A 99 10.23 -3.72 4.83
CA ASP A 99 10.50 -2.71 5.85
C ASP A 99 9.56 -1.51 5.74
N MET A 100 9.30 -1.01 4.53
CA MET A 100 8.31 0.05 4.33
C MET A 100 6.89 -0.39 4.72
N LEU A 101 6.51 -1.64 4.44
CA LEU A 101 5.20 -2.15 4.84
C LEU A 101 5.08 -2.27 6.37
N ARG A 102 6.17 -2.50 7.10
CA ARG A 102 6.18 -2.46 8.58
C ARG A 102 5.84 -1.07 9.15
N ILE A 103 5.99 -0.01 8.36
CA ILE A 103 5.56 1.34 8.77
C ILE A 103 4.03 1.42 8.90
N VAL A 104 3.28 0.64 8.10
CA VAL A 104 1.82 0.68 8.03
C VAL A 104 1.13 -0.59 8.54
N LEU A 105 1.87 -1.69 8.69
CA LEU A 105 1.39 -2.97 9.18
C LEU A 105 2.22 -3.45 10.39
N PRO A 106 1.62 -4.18 11.35
CA PRO A 106 0.19 -4.51 11.42
C PRO A 106 -0.67 -3.27 11.68
N PHE A 107 -1.96 -3.39 11.36
CA PHE A 107 -2.93 -2.36 11.69
C PHE A 107 -3.07 -2.23 13.21
N ARG A 108 -3.19 -1.00 13.69
CA ARG A 108 -3.49 -0.66 15.08
C ARG A 108 -4.96 -0.97 15.38
N LYS A 109 -5.31 -1.09 16.66
CA LYS A 109 -6.68 -1.42 17.09
C LYS A 109 -7.72 -0.45 16.54
N ASN A 110 -7.42 0.84 16.56
CA ASN A 110 -8.30 1.89 16.07
C ASN A 110 -8.42 1.90 14.53
N GLU A 111 -7.35 1.54 13.82
CA GLU A 111 -7.36 1.33 12.37
C GLU A 111 -8.23 0.12 12.00
N ILE A 112 -8.11 -0.98 12.75
CA ILE A 112 -8.95 -2.16 12.60
C ILE A 112 -10.42 -1.80 12.81
N GLU A 113 -10.74 -1.08 13.87
CA GLU A 113 -12.11 -0.65 14.16
C GLU A 113 -12.68 0.21 13.02
N PHE A 114 -11.91 1.18 12.53
CA PHE A 114 -12.30 1.96 11.35
C PHE A 114 -12.54 1.09 10.11
N LEU A 115 -11.62 0.16 9.82
CA LEU A 115 -11.74 -0.76 8.69
C LEU A 115 -12.98 -1.66 8.83
N GLU A 116 -13.31 -2.11 10.03
CA GLU A 116 -14.52 -2.88 10.31
C GLU A 116 -15.78 -2.02 10.14
N GLN A 117 -15.83 -0.80 10.67
CA GLN A 117 -16.94 0.13 10.47
C GLN A 117 -17.24 0.33 8.99
N VAL A 118 -16.19 0.60 8.19
CA VAL A 118 -16.35 0.83 6.75
C VAL A 118 -16.71 -0.46 6.01
N GLN A 119 -15.91 -1.53 6.17
CA GLN A 119 -16.06 -2.73 5.35
C GLN A 119 -17.20 -3.65 5.81
N ARG A 120 -17.61 -3.62 7.09
CA ARG A 120 -18.67 -4.47 7.66
C ARG A 120 -19.98 -3.73 7.91
N TYR A 121 -19.97 -2.46 8.29
CA TYR A 121 -21.19 -1.71 8.60
C TYR A 121 -21.50 -0.61 7.57
N GLY A 122 -20.54 -0.26 6.70
CA GLY A 122 -20.72 0.84 5.74
C GLY A 122 -20.72 2.21 6.40
N GLU A 123 -20.22 2.30 7.64
CA GLU A 123 -20.11 3.52 8.42
C GLU A 123 -18.70 4.11 8.27
N ILE A 124 -18.63 5.41 7.97
CA ILE A 124 -17.35 6.11 7.78
C ILE A 124 -17.13 7.00 9.01
N GLN A 125 -16.37 6.48 9.97
CA GLN A 125 -16.04 7.14 11.24
C GLN A 125 -14.54 7.47 11.30
N PRO A 126 -14.07 8.49 10.56
CA PRO A 126 -12.64 8.80 10.47
C PRO A 126 -12.01 9.28 11.79
N GLU A 127 -12.83 9.69 12.76
CA GLU A 127 -12.42 10.02 14.13
C GLU A 127 -11.68 8.87 14.82
N LEU A 128 -11.98 7.62 14.43
CA LEU A 128 -11.28 6.46 14.97
C LEU A 128 -9.79 6.47 14.63
N ILE A 129 -9.40 7.08 13.51
CA ILE A 129 -8.01 7.08 13.03
C ILE A 129 -7.33 8.45 13.14
N SER A 130 -8.05 9.56 13.30
CA SER A 130 -7.45 10.89 13.42
C SER A 130 -8.35 11.90 14.13
N ASP A 131 -7.75 12.81 14.90
CA ASP A 131 -8.42 13.97 15.50
C ASP A 131 -8.42 15.21 14.58
N ASP A 132 -7.72 15.18 13.44
CA ASP A 132 -7.68 16.30 12.49
C ASP A 132 -9.03 16.42 11.76
N ARG A 133 -9.79 17.46 12.13
CA ARG A 133 -11.09 17.78 11.54
C ARG A 133 -11.04 17.91 10.01
N ASN A 134 -9.98 18.50 9.45
CA ASN A 134 -9.85 18.66 8.00
C ASN A 134 -9.58 17.31 7.30
N PHE A 135 -8.83 16.42 7.93
CA PHE A 135 -8.67 15.06 7.46
C PHE A 135 -10.00 14.30 7.54
N CYS A 136 -10.68 14.33 8.69
CA CYS A 136 -11.95 13.65 8.89
C CYS A 136 -13.00 14.06 7.87
N GLU A 137 -13.18 15.36 7.63
CA GLU A 137 -14.13 15.86 6.63
C GLU A 137 -13.81 15.37 5.20
N ARG A 138 -12.53 15.32 4.82
CA ARG A 138 -12.12 14.80 3.52
C ARG A 138 -12.40 13.30 3.37
N VAL A 139 -12.14 12.52 4.42
CA VAL A 139 -12.40 11.07 4.42
C VAL A 139 -13.90 10.80 4.36
N ARG A 140 -14.72 11.53 5.14
CA ARG A 140 -16.18 11.38 5.10
C ARG A 140 -16.73 11.58 3.69
N ARG A 141 -16.30 12.65 3.02
CA ARG A 141 -16.80 13.03 1.68
C ARG A 141 -16.16 12.22 0.55
N HIS A 142 -15.29 11.26 0.85
CA HIS A 142 -14.53 10.57 -0.18
C HIS A 142 -15.46 9.74 -1.08
N PRO A 143 -15.54 10.03 -2.39
CA PRO A 143 -16.52 9.41 -3.29
C PRO A 143 -16.46 7.87 -3.32
N LEU A 144 -15.26 7.30 -3.28
CA LEU A 144 -15.07 5.83 -3.30
C LEU A 144 -15.61 5.14 -2.04
N LEU A 145 -15.55 5.78 -0.88
CA LEU A 145 -16.11 5.21 0.36
C LEU A 145 -17.65 5.27 0.34
N HIS A 146 -18.21 6.36 -0.18
CA HIS A 146 -19.66 6.47 -0.39
C HIS A 146 -20.19 5.49 -1.44
N TRP A 147 -19.46 5.30 -2.54
CA TRP A 147 -19.82 4.32 -3.57
C TRP A 147 -19.85 2.88 -3.02
N ARG A 148 -18.91 2.57 -2.12
CA ARG A 148 -18.88 1.31 -1.34
C ARG A 148 -20.15 1.11 -0.48
N LYS A 149 -20.66 2.18 0.14
CA LYS A 149 -21.93 2.14 0.90
C LYS A 149 -23.12 1.84 -0.02
N GLN A 150 -23.15 2.42 -1.22
CA GLN A 150 -24.23 2.22 -2.20
C GLN A 150 -24.26 0.80 -2.79
N GLN A 151 -23.12 0.16 -3.00
CA GLN A 151 -23.06 -1.21 -3.54
C GLN A 151 -23.61 -2.29 -2.60
N ARG A 152 -23.76 -2.01 -1.29
CA ARG A 152 -24.32 -2.94 -0.30
C ARG A 152 -25.84 -2.83 -0.12
N SER A 153 -26.46 -1.79 -0.67
CA SER A 153 -27.90 -1.58 -0.59
C SER A 153 -28.68 -2.25 -1.74
N LYS A 154 -28.01 -3.11 -2.51
CA LYS A 154 -28.60 -4.00 -3.53
C LYS A 154 -28.38 -5.44 -3.09
#